data_AF-A0A933PAA4-F1
#
_entry.id   AF-A0A933PAA4-F1
#
_cell.length_a   1.000
_cell.length_b   1.000
_cell.length_c   1.000
_cell.angle_alpha   90.00
_cell.angle_beta   90.00
_cell.angle_gamma   90.00
#
_symmetry.space_group_name_H-M   'P 1'
#
loop_
_entity.id
_entity.type
_entity.pdbx_description
1 polymer ?
#
loop_
_entity_poly.entity_id
_entity_poly.type
_entity_poly.pdbx_seq_one_letter_code
_entity_poly.pdbx_strand_id
1 'polypeptide(L)'
;MSDPPVGSADPAAAGTDVVLCDALEKVFLDERPRARAAEPLSGFLGEVVSFQIAWRTPAVRDADDLPPLHLEVDAGGGARVELFVVGHVPVTVPAFADPDRGYLRTVPGLFPDPLVPLPEGSPLPVVLGAWQSVWVDVVVDSPEHAGARRVRVRLGALGRPDAAPAFSADLEIVVHPVELPPLDITVAHWLHVDCLADRYGCTPFSEQHWRLVAAYLPSLARSGATTVLTPLWTPPLDTAVGLRRTPTQLVDIRLSGDLTDGRWTFGFDALDRWLEECARAGFTSIEIPPLFSQWGARAAPSITAVTDDGPREVFGWHVPSTDPAYTRFLTALLPAVRTHLSRRWPGTTALWHVSDEPGPDSLDTYRAARLAVRDLLDGERVVDALSHRTFLTEGLVDTAVVATDAIAEFLDAGDPVWAYYCNAQDRAVANRFIAQSAVRHRVIGRQLFVADVRGFLHWGFNFWNTQLSRATVDPFRDTTSGGAFPGGDAFVVYPGADGRPVESVRHRVLAQAFADHRALQLLRDLTDRRTACAVVDEDGTLTFDRFSDDPQHHLRTRRLVDERIAEALGGHGLPHGQARPSRSPRTTCAR
;
A
#
# COMPACT_ATOMS: atom_id res chain seq x y z
N MET A 1 5.71 16.24 49.07
CA MET A 1 4.82 15.11 48.80
C MET A 1 3.42 15.66 48.86
N SER A 2 2.90 16.03 47.71
CA SER A 2 1.57 16.60 47.57
C SER A 2 0.88 15.69 46.56
N ASP A 3 -0.14 14.98 47.01
CA ASP A 3 -0.92 14.06 46.17
C ASP A 3 -1.48 14.80 44.94
N PRO A 4 -1.60 14.12 43.79
CA PRO A 4 -2.26 14.70 42.63
C PRO A 4 -3.77 14.83 42.91
N PRO A 5 -4.47 15.77 42.24
CA PRO A 5 -5.89 15.98 42.46
C PRO A 5 -6.69 14.78 41.94
N VAL A 6 -7.42 14.12 42.84
CA VAL A 6 -8.44 13.14 42.51
C VAL A 6 -9.64 13.90 41.92
N GLY A 7 -9.86 13.74 40.61
CA GLY A 7 -11.07 14.22 39.95
C GLY A 7 -12.28 13.42 40.41
N SER A 8 -13.36 14.12 40.78
CA SER A 8 -14.64 13.51 41.15
C SER A 8 -15.30 12.87 39.93
N ALA A 9 -15.53 11.55 39.97
CA ALA A 9 -16.27 10.82 38.95
C ALA A 9 -17.79 11.03 39.10
N ASP A 10 -18.45 11.38 37.99
CA ASP A 10 -19.91 11.39 37.83
C ASP A 10 -20.42 9.96 37.58
N PRO A 11 -21.55 9.48 38.16
CA PRO A 11 -21.98 8.08 38.07
C PRO A 11 -22.30 7.59 36.65
N ALA A 12 -22.47 8.47 35.67
CA ALA A 12 -22.78 8.11 34.29
C ALA A 12 -21.59 7.51 33.50
N ALA A 13 -20.37 7.59 34.04
CA ALA A 13 -19.15 7.04 33.44
C ALA A 13 -18.39 6.07 34.37
N ALA A 14 -19.03 5.62 35.45
CA ALA A 14 -18.41 4.72 36.42
C ALA A 14 -17.99 3.39 35.77
N GLY A 15 -16.69 3.24 35.48
CA GLY A 15 -16.08 1.99 35.03
C GLY A 15 -15.68 1.92 33.55
N THR A 16 -15.79 3.00 32.78
CA THR A 16 -15.22 3.05 31.42
C THR A 16 -13.75 3.46 31.48
N ASP A 17 -12.86 2.55 31.13
CA ASP A 17 -11.42 2.86 31.00
C ASP A 17 -11.16 3.47 29.63
N VAL A 18 -10.33 4.53 29.56
CA VAL A 18 -9.99 5.21 28.30
C VAL A 18 -8.48 5.41 28.21
N VAL A 19 -7.92 5.19 27.02
CA VAL A 19 -6.50 5.36 26.72
C VAL A 19 -6.33 6.07 25.38
N LEU A 20 -5.59 7.17 25.37
CA LEU A 20 -5.15 7.81 24.14
C LEU A 20 -3.88 7.11 23.65
N CYS A 21 -3.90 6.61 22.43
CA CYS A 21 -2.83 5.81 21.82
C CYS A 21 -2.27 6.54 20.59
N ASP A 22 -1.06 6.18 20.17
CA ASP A 22 -0.51 6.61 18.89
C ASP A 22 -0.92 5.66 17.74
N ALA A 23 -0.58 6.05 16.50
CA ALA A 23 -0.90 5.28 15.30
C ALA A 23 -0.16 3.93 15.21
N LEU A 24 0.87 3.68 16.04
CA LEU A 24 1.64 2.44 16.02
C LEU A 24 1.10 1.39 17.01
N GLU A 25 0.07 1.74 17.77
CA GLU A 25 -0.58 0.81 18.69
C GLU A 25 -1.65 -0.04 17.99
N LYS A 26 -1.69 -1.33 18.29
CA LYS A 26 -2.77 -2.23 17.87
C LYS A 26 -3.66 -2.56 19.06
N VAL A 27 -4.88 -2.03 19.05
CA VAL A 27 -5.83 -2.17 20.17
C VAL A 27 -6.55 -3.51 20.09
N PHE A 28 -6.00 -4.52 20.77
CA PHE A 28 -6.65 -5.82 20.92
C PHE A 28 -7.79 -5.78 21.94
N LEU A 29 -8.81 -6.62 21.76
CA LEU A 29 -10.03 -6.63 22.57
C LEU A 29 -9.79 -6.96 24.06
N ASP A 30 -8.78 -7.75 24.36
CA ASP A 30 -8.52 -8.41 25.65
C ASP A 30 -7.33 -7.83 26.42
N GLU A 31 -6.65 -6.83 25.88
CA GLU A 31 -5.42 -6.27 26.43
C GLU A 31 -5.51 -4.75 26.52
N ARG A 32 -5.08 -4.18 27.66
CA ARG A 32 -5.04 -2.73 27.82
C ARG A 32 -3.98 -2.15 26.88
N PRO A 33 -4.35 -1.26 25.95
CA PRO A 33 -3.41 -0.73 24.97
C PRO A 33 -2.40 0.21 25.61
N ARG A 34 -1.26 0.37 24.94
CA ARG A 34 -0.21 1.30 25.34
C ARG A 34 -0.65 2.75 25.12
N ALA A 35 -0.52 3.56 26.17
CA ALA A 35 -0.71 4.99 26.04
C ALA A 35 0.35 5.62 25.13
N ARG A 36 -0.05 6.66 24.39
CA ARG A 36 0.91 7.51 23.67
C ARG A 36 1.86 8.18 24.65
N ALA A 37 3.03 8.57 24.17
CA ALA A 37 3.90 9.46 24.90
C ALA A 37 3.39 10.93 24.83
N ALA A 38 3.85 11.77 25.76
CA ALA A 38 3.33 13.13 25.96
C ALA A 38 3.79 14.13 24.88
N GLU A 39 4.82 13.77 24.12
CA GLU A 39 5.39 14.61 23.08
C GLU A 39 4.38 14.88 21.96
N PRO A 40 4.50 16.02 21.27
CA PRO A 40 3.62 16.36 20.15
C PRO A 40 3.66 15.31 19.04
N LEU A 41 2.58 15.24 18.26
CA LEU A 41 2.64 14.68 16.92
C LEU A 41 3.11 15.75 15.95
N SER A 42 3.75 15.34 14.86
CA SER A 42 4.29 16.25 13.86
C SER A 42 4.00 15.73 12.46
N GLY A 43 3.84 16.64 11.51
CA GLY A 43 3.65 16.35 10.10
C GLY A 43 3.78 17.61 9.23
N PHE A 44 3.60 17.43 7.93
CA PHE A 44 3.71 18.47 6.92
C PHE A 44 2.35 18.84 6.30
N LEU A 45 2.30 19.90 5.49
CA LEU A 45 1.08 20.27 4.78
C LEU A 45 0.61 19.12 3.87
N GLY A 46 -0.68 18.81 3.96
CA GLY A 46 -1.32 17.70 3.25
C GLY A 46 -0.93 16.30 3.76
N GLU A 47 -0.02 16.18 4.73
CA GLU A 47 0.28 14.91 5.39
C GLU A 47 -0.81 14.55 6.40
N VAL A 48 -1.15 13.26 6.48
CA VAL A 48 -2.10 12.75 7.46
C VAL A 48 -1.38 12.44 8.77
N VAL A 49 -1.74 13.17 9.83
CA VAL A 49 -1.30 12.88 11.19
C VAL A 49 -2.36 12.06 11.89
N SER A 50 -2.00 10.85 12.34
CA SER A 50 -2.96 9.91 12.93
C SER A 50 -2.69 9.57 14.39
N PHE A 51 -3.74 9.27 15.13
CA PHE A 51 -3.69 8.69 16.48
C PHE A 51 -4.96 7.87 16.75
N GLN A 52 -5.06 7.26 17.93
CA GLN A 52 -6.25 6.49 18.33
C GLN A 52 -6.73 6.87 19.72
N ILE A 53 -8.04 6.78 19.93
CA ILE A 53 -8.64 6.72 21.26
C ILE A 53 -9.23 5.34 21.46
N ALA A 54 -8.80 4.67 22.54
CA ALA A 54 -9.29 3.37 22.93
C ALA A 54 -10.12 3.48 24.20
N TRP A 55 -11.21 2.70 24.28
CA TRP A 55 -12.04 2.62 25.48
C TRP A 55 -12.43 1.17 25.76
N ARG A 56 -12.76 0.91 27.03
CA ARG A 56 -13.33 -0.36 27.48
C ARG A 56 -14.47 -0.08 28.43
N THR A 57 -15.67 -0.52 28.06
CA THR A 57 -16.84 -0.43 28.95
C THR A 57 -16.89 -1.61 29.92
N PRO A 58 -17.58 -1.48 31.07
CA PRO A 58 -17.79 -2.58 31.99
C PRO A 58 -18.50 -3.78 31.35
N ALA A 59 -18.19 -4.99 31.84
CA ALA A 59 -18.90 -6.22 31.49
C ALA A 59 -20.21 -6.31 32.29
N VAL A 60 -21.25 -5.61 31.86
CA VAL A 60 -22.60 -5.63 32.45
C VAL A 60 -23.45 -6.76 31.88
N ARG A 61 -24.55 -7.11 32.57
CA ARG A 61 -25.50 -8.13 32.08
C ARG A 61 -26.48 -7.56 31.06
N ASP A 62 -26.86 -6.30 31.22
CA ASP A 62 -27.76 -5.59 30.33
C ASP A 62 -27.00 -4.45 29.66
N ALA A 63 -26.96 -4.42 28.33
CA ALA A 63 -26.25 -3.38 27.59
C ALA A 63 -26.95 -2.02 27.74
N ASP A 64 -28.25 -2.00 28.03
CA ASP A 64 -29.03 -0.78 28.25
C ASP A 64 -28.61 -0.05 29.55
N ASP A 65 -27.87 -0.72 30.44
CA ASP A 65 -27.24 -0.10 31.62
C ASP A 65 -26.09 0.85 31.26
N LEU A 66 -25.57 0.78 30.03
CA LEU A 66 -24.52 1.66 29.54
C LEU A 66 -25.12 2.78 28.68
N PRO A 67 -24.78 4.05 28.94
CA PRO A 67 -25.17 5.12 28.04
C PRO A 67 -24.49 4.92 26.67
N PRO A 68 -25.20 5.14 25.55
CA PRO A 68 -24.57 5.17 24.24
C PRO A 68 -23.44 6.19 24.23
N LEU A 69 -22.27 5.83 23.72
CA LEU A 69 -21.10 6.70 23.70
C LEU A 69 -20.98 7.42 22.35
N HIS A 70 -20.38 8.60 22.36
CA HIS A 70 -19.97 9.33 21.16
C HIS A 70 -18.59 9.94 21.37
N LEU A 71 -17.90 10.16 20.25
CA LEU A 71 -16.57 10.78 20.21
C LEU A 71 -16.66 12.13 19.51
N GLU A 72 -16.11 13.16 20.15
CA GLU A 72 -15.88 14.46 19.54
C GLU A 72 -14.37 14.70 19.42
N VAL A 73 -13.93 15.17 18.25
CA VAL A 73 -12.55 15.59 18.00
C VAL A 73 -12.56 16.99 17.39
N ASP A 74 -12.07 17.95 18.16
CA ASP A 74 -11.92 19.34 17.72
C ASP A 74 -10.44 19.63 17.47
N ALA A 75 -10.07 19.79 16.20
CA ALA A 75 -8.72 20.17 15.78
C ALA A 75 -8.59 21.66 15.47
N GLY A 76 -9.63 22.46 15.70
CA GLY A 76 -9.72 23.87 15.32
C GLY A 76 -9.94 24.09 13.82
N GLY A 77 -10.21 25.35 13.44
CA GLY A 77 -10.45 25.73 12.04
C GLY A 77 -9.31 25.39 11.09
N GLY A 78 -9.63 25.00 9.85
CA GLY A 78 -8.63 24.68 8.82
C GLY A 78 -7.98 23.29 8.93
N ALA A 79 -8.41 22.45 9.88
CA ALA A 79 -8.16 21.01 9.86
C ALA A 79 -9.33 20.26 9.21
N ARG A 80 -9.02 19.20 8.47
CA ARG A 80 -9.96 18.11 8.18
C ARG A 80 -9.70 17.00 9.19
N VAL A 81 -10.76 16.50 9.83
CA VAL A 81 -10.71 15.35 10.74
C VAL A 81 -11.56 14.23 10.17
N GLU A 82 -11.02 13.02 10.11
CA GLU A 82 -11.73 11.81 9.71
C GLU A 82 -11.63 10.77 10.83
N LEU A 83 -12.76 10.14 11.14
CA LEU A 83 -12.88 9.17 12.23
C LEU A 83 -13.20 7.79 11.65
N PHE A 84 -12.57 6.76 12.20
CA PHE A 84 -12.81 5.38 11.79
C PHE A 84 -12.87 4.47 13.01
N VAL A 85 -13.94 3.67 13.15
CA VAL A 85 -13.92 2.55 14.10
C VAL A 85 -12.92 1.53 13.60
N VAL A 86 -12.00 1.12 14.47
CA VAL A 86 -11.09 0.01 14.19
C VAL A 86 -11.85 -1.29 14.45
N GLY A 87 -12.23 -1.97 13.38
CA GLY A 87 -12.87 -3.27 13.46
C GLY A 87 -11.86 -4.40 13.72
N HIS A 88 -12.36 -5.55 14.15
CA HIS A 88 -11.55 -6.74 14.42
C HIS A 88 -11.93 -7.88 13.49
N VAL A 89 -10.92 -8.53 12.91
CA VAL A 89 -11.08 -9.61 11.93
C VAL A 89 -10.42 -10.89 12.42
N PRO A 90 -10.95 -12.07 12.05
CA PRO A 90 -10.31 -13.34 12.36
C PRO A 90 -9.00 -13.49 11.59
N VAL A 91 -7.96 -13.89 12.30
CA VAL A 91 -6.66 -14.28 11.74
C VAL A 91 -6.38 -15.72 12.18
N THR A 92 -6.50 -16.66 11.25
CA THR A 92 -6.32 -18.10 11.49
C THR A 92 -4.85 -18.54 11.38
N VAL A 93 -4.02 -17.77 10.68
CA VAL A 93 -2.58 -17.97 10.51
C VAL A 93 -1.91 -16.64 10.88
N PRO A 94 -1.65 -16.38 12.17
CA PRO A 94 -1.00 -15.14 12.59
C PRO A 94 0.50 -15.13 12.26
N ALA A 95 1.15 -16.29 12.30
CA ALA A 95 2.57 -16.47 12.01
C ALA A 95 2.83 -17.90 11.53
N PHE A 96 3.97 -18.11 10.86
CA PHE A 96 4.50 -19.45 10.61
C PHE A 96 5.27 -19.98 11.83
N ALA A 97 5.99 -21.08 11.65
CA ALA A 97 6.81 -21.69 12.69
C ALA A 97 7.97 -20.78 13.11
N ASP A 98 8.36 -20.87 14.38
CA ASP A 98 9.47 -20.10 14.97
C ASP A 98 9.38 -18.56 14.76
N PRO A 99 8.22 -17.94 15.08
CA PRO A 99 8.06 -16.49 14.94
C PRO A 99 9.05 -15.76 15.84
N ASP A 100 9.57 -14.65 15.33
CA ASP A 100 10.44 -13.79 16.13
C ASP A 100 9.66 -12.82 17.02
N ARG A 101 10.40 -11.93 17.69
CA ARG A 101 9.84 -10.95 18.64
C ARG A 101 8.94 -9.87 18.04
N GLY A 102 8.89 -9.74 16.71
CA GLY A 102 8.11 -8.68 16.06
C GLY A 102 6.65 -9.04 15.82
N TYR A 103 6.23 -10.25 16.22
CA TYR A 103 4.83 -10.64 16.30
C TYR A 103 4.24 -10.25 17.64
N LEU A 104 3.14 -9.50 17.62
CA LEU A 104 2.38 -9.17 18.82
C LEU A 104 1.62 -10.39 19.36
N ARG A 105 1.14 -11.26 18.46
CA ARG A 105 0.47 -12.51 18.80
C ARG A 105 0.80 -13.59 17.78
N THR A 106 0.82 -14.83 18.24
CA THR A 106 1.15 -16.02 17.43
C THR A 106 0.07 -17.09 17.48
N VAL A 107 -1.05 -16.81 18.17
CA VAL A 107 -2.21 -17.70 18.30
C VAL A 107 -3.38 -17.12 17.49
N PRO A 108 -4.16 -17.97 16.78
CA PRO A 108 -5.34 -17.53 16.05
C PRO A 108 -6.34 -16.75 16.93
N GLY A 109 -6.97 -15.72 16.38
CA GLY A 109 -7.87 -14.86 17.13
C GLY A 109 -8.43 -13.68 16.34
N LEU A 110 -9.04 -12.73 17.04
CA LEU A 110 -9.52 -11.46 16.47
C LEU A 110 -8.44 -10.39 16.60
N PHE A 111 -8.14 -9.72 15.49
CA PHE A 111 -7.08 -8.71 15.42
C PHE A 111 -7.64 -7.38 14.87
N PRO A 112 -7.22 -6.23 15.41
CA PRO A 112 -7.64 -4.93 14.91
C PRO A 112 -7.04 -4.67 13.52
N ASP A 113 -7.88 -4.37 12.52
CA ASP A 113 -7.36 -4.06 11.17
C ASP A 113 -8.25 -3.11 10.34
N PRO A 114 -9.50 -3.45 9.94
CA PRO A 114 -10.30 -2.58 9.09
C PRO A 114 -10.67 -1.24 9.77
N LEU A 115 -10.56 -0.15 9.02
CA LEU A 115 -10.94 1.21 9.41
C LEU A 115 -12.31 1.53 8.82
N VAL A 116 -13.36 1.27 9.59
CA VAL A 116 -14.75 1.51 9.18
C VAL A 116 -15.08 2.99 9.40
N PRO A 117 -15.44 3.75 8.36
CA PRO A 117 -15.77 5.17 8.51
C PRO A 117 -16.82 5.41 9.59
N LEU A 118 -16.55 6.36 10.48
CA LEU A 118 -17.43 6.77 11.56
C LEU A 118 -17.90 8.21 11.27
N PRO A 119 -19.11 8.42 10.75
CA PRO A 119 -19.65 9.76 10.56
C PRO A 119 -19.73 10.52 11.88
N GLU A 120 -19.42 11.81 11.85
CA GLU A 120 -19.45 12.68 13.04
C GLU A 120 -20.82 12.62 13.74
N GLY A 121 -20.78 12.57 15.09
CA GLY A 121 -21.99 12.46 15.92
C GLY A 121 -22.63 11.07 15.95
N SER A 122 -22.09 10.07 15.24
CA SER A 122 -22.60 8.69 15.30
C SER A 122 -22.33 8.05 16.67
N PRO A 123 -23.22 7.16 17.15
CA PRO A 123 -22.93 6.33 18.32
C PRO A 123 -21.71 5.44 18.06
N LEU A 124 -20.87 5.28 19.07
CA LEU A 124 -19.79 4.30 19.04
C LEU A 124 -20.36 2.89 19.24
N PRO A 125 -19.85 1.88 18.51
CA PRO A 125 -20.21 0.50 18.79
C PRO A 125 -19.71 0.10 20.18
N VAL A 126 -20.45 -0.75 20.89
CA VAL A 126 -20.08 -1.21 22.24
C VAL A 126 -19.87 -2.71 22.26
N VAL A 127 -18.72 -3.14 22.76
CA VAL A 127 -18.41 -4.53 23.11
C VAL A 127 -18.13 -4.59 24.61
N LEU A 128 -19.04 -5.21 25.35
CA LEU A 128 -19.01 -5.24 26.81
C LEU A 128 -17.72 -5.89 27.33
N GLY A 129 -17.01 -5.20 28.21
CA GLY A 129 -15.82 -5.74 28.87
C GLY A 129 -14.59 -5.88 27.98
N ALA A 130 -14.61 -5.37 26.75
CA ALA A 130 -13.50 -5.44 25.80
C ALA A 130 -13.04 -4.04 25.37
N TRP A 131 -11.77 -3.95 24.96
CA TRP A 131 -11.22 -2.74 24.38
C TRP A 131 -11.68 -2.55 22.94
N GLN A 132 -11.98 -1.32 22.58
CA GLN A 132 -12.31 -0.90 21.23
C GLN A 132 -11.59 0.42 20.94
N SER A 133 -11.42 0.79 19.68
CA SER A 133 -10.80 2.07 19.34
C SER A 133 -11.43 2.75 18.14
N VAL A 134 -11.25 4.07 18.12
CA VAL A 134 -11.42 4.92 16.95
C VAL A 134 -10.06 5.44 16.54
N TRP A 135 -9.74 5.22 15.27
CA TRP A 135 -8.64 5.85 14.56
C TRP A 135 -9.05 7.26 14.13
N VAL A 136 -8.16 8.22 14.34
CA VAL A 136 -8.38 9.63 14.04
C VAL A 136 -7.29 10.07 13.07
N ASP A 137 -7.71 10.56 11.90
CA ASP A 137 -6.84 11.22 10.94
C ASP A 137 -7.06 12.72 10.99
N VAL A 138 -5.99 13.50 11.07
CA VAL A 138 -6.01 14.96 11.02
C VAL A 138 -5.13 15.43 9.86
N VAL A 139 -5.69 16.27 9.00
CA VAL A 139 -4.98 16.86 7.85
C VAL A 139 -5.11 18.37 7.86
N VAL A 140 -4.02 19.05 7.57
CA VAL A 140 -3.97 20.50 7.36
C VAL A 140 -3.37 20.76 5.99
N ASP A 141 -4.20 21.28 5.09
CA ASP A 141 -3.80 21.47 3.68
C ASP A 141 -3.23 22.87 3.42
N SER A 142 -3.44 23.83 4.34
CA SER A 142 -3.19 25.24 4.06
C SER A 142 -2.11 25.87 4.95
N PRO A 143 -1.12 26.59 4.38
CA PRO A 143 -0.03 27.21 5.12
C PRO A 143 -0.47 28.16 6.24
N GLU A 144 -1.58 28.90 6.08
CA GLU A 144 -2.07 29.82 7.11
C GLU A 144 -2.62 29.12 8.37
N HIS A 145 -2.94 27.83 8.26
CA HIS A 145 -3.40 26.98 9.35
C HIS A 145 -2.30 26.06 9.90
N ALA A 146 -1.07 26.18 9.39
CA ALA A 146 0.09 25.45 9.86
C ALA A 146 0.58 25.99 11.22
N GLY A 147 1.45 25.22 11.88
CA GLY A 147 2.00 25.51 13.20
C GLY A 147 1.52 24.55 14.27
N ALA A 148 1.88 24.86 15.52
CA ALA A 148 1.43 24.10 16.69
C ALA A 148 -0.07 24.34 16.93
N ARG A 149 -0.81 23.25 17.10
CA ARG A 149 -2.24 23.29 17.37
C ARG A 149 -2.66 22.25 18.38
N ARG A 150 -3.67 22.62 19.18
CA ARG A 150 -4.28 21.75 20.17
C ARG A 150 -5.46 21.01 19.55
N VAL A 151 -5.39 19.69 19.57
CA VAL A 151 -6.52 18.82 19.23
C VAL A 151 -7.15 18.34 20.53
N ARG A 152 -8.43 18.63 20.72
CA ARG A 152 -9.21 18.18 21.87
C ARG A 152 -10.03 16.97 21.51
N VAL A 153 -9.92 15.92 22.33
CA VAL A 153 -10.63 14.66 22.17
C VAL A 153 -11.54 14.47 23.37
N ARG A 154 -12.84 14.22 23.13
CA ARG A 154 -13.83 13.98 24.19
C ARG A 154 -14.64 12.73 23.91
N LEU A 155 -14.73 11.86 24.91
CA LEU A 155 -15.64 10.73 24.93
C LEU A 155 -16.77 11.06 25.90
N GLY A 156 -18.01 11.04 25.43
CA GLY A 156 -19.18 11.39 26.25
C GLY A 156 -20.41 10.53 25.96
N ALA A 157 -21.44 10.69 26.79
CA ALA A 157 -22.74 10.06 26.54
C ALA A 157 -23.49 10.79 25.42
N LEU A 158 -23.94 10.04 24.41
CA LEU A 158 -24.66 10.56 23.26
C LEU A 158 -25.97 11.23 23.69
N GLY A 159 -26.28 12.39 23.07
CA GLY A 159 -27.50 13.15 23.37
C GLY A 159 -27.47 13.89 24.71
N ARG A 160 -26.31 13.95 25.38
CA ARG A 160 -26.08 14.69 26.62
C ARG A 160 -24.89 15.65 26.49
N PRO A 161 -24.91 16.62 25.55
CA PRO A 161 -23.76 17.49 25.28
C PRO A 161 -23.38 18.39 26.48
N ASP A 162 -24.33 18.70 27.35
CA ASP A 162 -24.10 19.50 28.56
C ASP A 162 -23.56 18.68 29.75
N ALA A 163 -23.54 17.34 29.64
CA ALA A 163 -22.96 16.48 30.67
C ALA A 163 -21.44 16.51 30.60
N ALA A 164 -20.77 16.34 31.75
CA ALA A 164 -19.32 16.21 31.76
C ALA A 164 -18.91 14.97 30.93
N PRO A 165 -17.92 15.08 30.03
CA PRO A 165 -17.48 13.95 29.23
C PRO A 165 -16.84 12.89 30.14
N ALA A 166 -17.04 11.62 29.81
CA ALA A 166 -16.40 10.49 30.48
C ALA A 166 -14.86 10.58 30.38
N PHE A 167 -14.36 11.18 29.31
CA PHE A 167 -12.94 11.47 29.12
C PHE A 167 -12.76 12.74 28.29
N SER A 168 -11.77 13.55 28.64
CA SER A 168 -11.32 14.68 27.84
C SER A 168 -9.80 14.76 27.92
N ALA A 169 -9.15 14.83 26.76
CA ALA A 169 -7.72 15.07 26.66
C ALA A 169 -7.41 16.04 25.54
N ASP A 170 -6.27 16.68 25.66
CA ASP A 170 -5.72 17.53 24.62
C ASP A 170 -4.37 16.98 24.22
N LEU A 171 -4.12 16.93 22.93
CA LEU A 171 -2.82 16.63 22.36
C LEU A 171 -2.38 17.76 21.44
N GLU A 172 -1.07 17.94 21.34
CA GLU A 172 -0.47 18.88 20.41
C GLU A 172 -0.12 18.19 19.09
N ILE A 173 -0.48 18.83 17.99
CA ILE A 173 -0.01 18.50 16.64
C ILE A 173 0.75 19.71 16.10
N VAL A 174 1.94 19.50 15.57
CA VAL A 174 2.73 20.53 14.87
C VAL A 174 2.67 20.24 13.37
N VAL A 175 2.17 21.20 12.59
CA VAL A 175 2.18 21.11 11.12
C VAL A 175 3.20 22.08 10.57
N HIS A 176 4.21 21.57 9.87
CA HIS A 176 5.21 22.40 9.21
C HIS A 176 4.66 22.98 7.90
N PRO A 177 4.85 24.28 7.59
CA PRO A 177 4.21 24.99 6.46
C PRO A 177 4.90 24.69 5.12
N VAL A 178 5.20 23.43 4.85
CA VAL A 178 5.80 22.94 3.61
C VAL A 178 5.14 21.63 3.23
N GLU A 179 4.95 21.42 1.93
CA GLU A 179 4.51 20.13 1.40
C GLU A 179 5.73 19.22 1.18
N LEU A 180 5.59 17.93 1.51
CA LEU A 180 6.62 16.95 1.20
C LEU A 180 6.76 16.76 -0.32
N PRO A 181 7.97 16.58 -0.87
CA PRO A 181 8.16 16.31 -2.31
C PRO A 181 7.49 14.98 -2.69
N PRO A 182 7.10 14.76 -3.96
CA PRO A 182 6.67 13.43 -4.40
C PRO A 182 7.81 12.40 -4.23
N LEU A 183 7.46 11.14 -3.99
CA LEU A 183 8.42 10.04 -3.91
C LEU A 183 9.30 10.01 -5.16
N ASP A 184 10.61 9.87 -4.96
CA ASP A 184 11.60 9.70 -6.04
C ASP A 184 11.90 8.22 -6.37
N ILE A 185 11.31 7.29 -5.62
CA ILE A 185 11.30 5.85 -5.90
C ILE A 185 9.96 5.41 -6.48
N THR A 186 9.96 4.29 -7.20
CA THR A 186 8.70 3.68 -7.66
C THR A 186 8.11 2.76 -6.60
N VAL A 187 6.81 2.90 -6.32
CA VAL A 187 6.10 2.03 -5.38
C VAL A 187 4.93 1.36 -6.09
N ALA A 188 4.95 0.03 -6.11
CA ALA A 188 3.93 -0.82 -6.71
C ALA A 188 3.13 -1.57 -5.64
N HIS A 189 1.81 -1.41 -5.67
CA HIS A 189 0.87 -2.27 -4.95
C HIS A 189 -0.16 -2.78 -5.95
N TRP A 190 -0.16 -4.08 -6.21
CA TRP A 190 -0.98 -4.61 -7.30
C TRP A 190 -2.47 -4.63 -6.94
N LEU A 191 -3.24 -3.82 -7.67
CA LEU A 191 -4.69 -3.77 -7.67
C LEU A 191 -5.25 -4.88 -8.58
N HIS A 192 -5.94 -5.84 -7.98
CA HIS A 192 -6.60 -6.97 -8.64
C HIS A 192 -8.04 -6.60 -8.96
N VAL A 193 -8.28 -6.14 -10.19
CA VAL A 193 -9.61 -5.67 -10.61
C VAL A 193 -10.59 -6.81 -10.87
N ASP A 194 -10.11 -8.00 -11.21
CA ASP A 194 -10.91 -9.21 -11.26
C ASP A 194 -11.50 -9.56 -9.89
N CYS A 195 -10.75 -9.38 -8.80
CA CYS A 195 -11.28 -9.53 -7.44
C CYS A 195 -12.42 -8.53 -7.14
N LEU A 196 -12.40 -7.32 -7.74
CA LEU A 196 -13.53 -6.39 -7.63
C LEU A 196 -14.76 -6.92 -8.39
N ALA A 197 -14.57 -7.39 -9.62
CA ALA A 197 -15.66 -7.97 -10.41
C ALA A 197 -16.32 -9.16 -9.67
N ASP A 198 -15.51 -10.08 -9.15
CA ASP A 198 -15.96 -11.27 -8.45
C ASP A 198 -16.66 -10.96 -7.13
N ARG A 199 -16.07 -10.08 -6.30
CA ARG A 199 -16.62 -9.75 -4.98
C ARG A 199 -17.95 -9.01 -5.06
N TYR A 200 -18.09 -8.11 -6.03
CA TYR A 200 -19.29 -7.30 -6.21
C TYR A 200 -20.28 -7.88 -7.23
N GLY A 201 -19.98 -9.06 -7.81
CA GLY A 201 -20.86 -9.79 -8.71
C GLY A 201 -21.19 -9.01 -9.99
N CYS A 202 -20.21 -8.34 -10.58
CA CYS A 202 -20.42 -7.53 -11.79
C CYS A 202 -19.55 -7.98 -12.96
N THR A 203 -20.01 -7.74 -14.19
CA THR A 203 -19.24 -8.08 -15.39
C THR A 203 -17.98 -7.20 -15.47
N PRO A 204 -16.80 -7.78 -15.76
CA PRO A 204 -15.58 -7.02 -16.04
C PRO A 204 -15.82 -5.87 -17.02
N PHE A 205 -15.38 -4.68 -16.60
CA PHE A 205 -15.49 -3.40 -17.34
C PHE A 205 -16.90 -2.96 -17.72
N SER A 206 -17.94 -3.48 -17.04
CA SER A 206 -19.25 -2.84 -16.99
C SER A 206 -19.17 -1.47 -16.29
N GLU A 207 -20.19 -0.61 -16.45
CA GLU A 207 -20.24 0.68 -15.73
C GLU A 207 -20.16 0.52 -14.20
N GLN A 208 -20.70 -0.57 -13.65
CA GLN A 208 -20.55 -0.86 -12.24
C GLN A 208 -19.08 -1.16 -11.90
N HIS A 209 -18.42 -2.01 -12.69
CA HIS A 209 -17.01 -2.33 -12.47
C HIS A 209 -16.11 -1.10 -12.59
N TRP A 210 -16.35 -0.23 -13.58
CA TRP A 210 -15.60 1.02 -13.73
C TRP A 210 -15.77 1.96 -12.53
N ARG A 211 -16.97 2.04 -11.94
CA ARG A 211 -17.17 2.81 -10.70
C ARG A 211 -16.35 2.24 -9.54
N LEU A 212 -16.24 0.92 -9.43
CA LEU A 212 -15.40 0.27 -8.42
C LEU A 212 -13.92 0.58 -8.64
N VAL A 213 -13.42 0.43 -9.88
CA VAL A 213 -12.04 0.78 -10.23
C VAL A 213 -11.74 2.24 -9.86
N ALA A 214 -12.59 3.18 -10.29
CA ALA A 214 -12.43 4.60 -9.98
C ALA A 214 -12.49 4.90 -8.47
N ALA A 215 -13.24 4.13 -7.68
CA ALA A 215 -13.30 4.28 -6.23
C ALA A 215 -12.06 3.74 -5.50
N TYR A 216 -11.35 2.75 -6.06
CA TYR A 216 -10.18 2.11 -5.44
C TYR A 216 -8.87 2.81 -5.78
N LEU A 217 -8.76 3.44 -6.97
CA LEU A 217 -7.53 4.13 -7.38
C LEU A 217 -7.06 5.24 -6.41
N PRO A 218 -7.94 6.09 -5.83
CA PRO A 218 -7.51 7.08 -4.83
C PRO A 218 -6.96 6.44 -3.55
N SER A 219 -7.53 5.31 -3.12
CA SER A 219 -7.02 4.55 -1.97
C SER A 219 -5.67 3.90 -2.28
N LEU A 220 -5.49 3.42 -3.51
CA LEU A 220 -4.19 2.94 -3.99
C LEU A 220 -3.15 4.07 -3.96
N ALA A 221 -3.45 5.25 -4.49
CA ALA A 221 -2.54 6.40 -4.44
C ALA A 221 -2.21 6.79 -2.98
N ARG A 222 -3.22 6.80 -2.10
CA ARG A 222 -3.04 7.10 -0.66
C ARG A 222 -2.13 6.09 0.05
N SER A 223 -2.03 4.84 -0.42
CA SER A 223 -1.09 3.87 0.14
C SER A 223 0.38 4.18 -0.14
N GLY A 224 0.67 5.17 -0.99
CA GLY A 224 2.01 5.55 -1.43
C GLY A 224 2.40 4.98 -2.79
N ALA A 225 1.52 4.21 -3.44
CA ALA A 225 1.75 3.69 -4.77
C ALA A 225 1.96 4.84 -5.78
N THR A 226 2.97 4.68 -6.64
CA THR A 226 3.31 5.65 -7.70
C THR A 226 3.00 5.11 -9.10
N THR A 227 2.68 3.82 -9.20
CA THR A 227 2.37 3.11 -10.44
C THR A 227 1.18 2.18 -10.25
N VAL A 228 0.51 1.80 -11.34
CA VAL A 228 -0.69 0.94 -11.33
C VAL A 228 -0.52 -0.22 -12.31
N LEU A 229 -0.67 -1.45 -11.82
CA LEU A 229 -0.80 -2.63 -12.67
C LEU A 229 -2.00 -2.47 -13.60
N THR A 230 -1.74 -2.37 -14.90
CA THR A 230 -2.71 -2.03 -15.93
C THR A 230 -3.05 -3.27 -16.75
N PRO A 231 -4.21 -3.92 -16.51
CA PRO A 231 -4.50 -5.24 -17.05
C PRO A 231 -4.81 -5.22 -18.56
N LEU A 232 -3.79 -4.97 -19.39
CA LEU A 232 -3.89 -5.05 -20.84
C LEU A 232 -4.47 -6.38 -21.28
N TRP A 233 -4.03 -7.44 -20.60
CA TRP A 233 -4.66 -8.76 -20.46
C TRP A 233 -4.76 -9.14 -18.99
N THR A 234 -5.46 -10.24 -18.72
CA THR A 234 -5.64 -10.77 -17.37
C THR A 234 -4.27 -11.10 -16.77
N PRO A 235 -3.84 -10.45 -15.68
CA PRO A 235 -2.54 -10.70 -15.09
C PRO A 235 -2.38 -12.17 -14.67
N PRO A 236 -1.31 -12.88 -15.07
CA PRO A 236 -1.10 -14.30 -14.78
C PRO A 236 -0.51 -14.54 -13.37
N LEU A 237 -1.06 -13.85 -12.36
CA LEU A 237 -0.51 -13.76 -11.01
C LEU A 237 -1.30 -14.64 -10.01
N ASP A 238 -0.58 -15.31 -9.12
CA ASP A 238 -1.02 -16.34 -8.17
C ASP A 238 -2.18 -17.20 -8.71
N THR A 239 -1.94 -17.89 -9.83
CA THR A 239 -2.96 -18.71 -10.52
C THR A 239 -2.45 -20.13 -10.73
N ALA A 240 -3.23 -21.13 -10.31
CA ALA A 240 -2.85 -22.54 -10.48
C ALA A 240 -2.73 -22.89 -11.98
N VAL A 241 -1.73 -23.73 -12.30
CA VAL A 241 -1.54 -24.23 -13.67
C VAL A 241 -2.81 -24.91 -14.17
N GLY A 242 -3.27 -24.51 -15.35
CA GLY A 242 -4.50 -25.02 -15.97
C GLY A 242 -5.79 -24.39 -15.46
N LEU A 243 -5.74 -23.52 -14.45
CA LEU A 243 -6.85 -22.67 -14.05
C LEU A 243 -6.70 -21.27 -14.65
N ARG A 244 -7.80 -20.50 -14.59
CA ARG A 244 -7.82 -19.09 -14.95
C ARG A 244 -8.59 -18.29 -13.91
N ARG A 245 -8.20 -17.03 -13.75
CA ARG A 245 -8.96 -16.01 -13.02
C ARG A 245 -10.04 -15.40 -13.92
N THR A 246 -10.94 -14.62 -13.32
CA THR A 246 -11.95 -13.86 -14.07
C THR A 246 -11.26 -12.95 -15.10
N PRO A 247 -11.58 -13.09 -16.41
CA PRO A 247 -10.87 -12.33 -17.43
C PRO A 247 -11.07 -10.82 -17.31
N THR A 248 -9.98 -10.09 -17.12
CA THR A 248 -9.93 -8.63 -17.14
C THR A 248 -8.87 -8.19 -18.14
N GLN A 249 -9.29 -7.97 -19.38
CA GLN A 249 -8.43 -7.57 -20.49
C GLN A 249 -8.90 -6.22 -21.05
N LEU A 250 -8.06 -5.19 -20.97
CA LEU A 250 -8.36 -3.84 -21.47
C LEU A 250 -8.21 -3.71 -22.99
N VAL A 251 -7.33 -4.52 -23.60
CA VAL A 251 -7.14 -4.49 -25.05
C VAL A 251 -8.21 -5.35 -25.71
N ASP A 252 -9.01 -4.76 -26.60
CA ASP A 252 -9.92 -5.51 -27.45
C ASP A 252 -9.11 -6.17 -28.57
N ILE A 253 -9.09 -7.50 -28.62
CA ILE A 253 -8.25 -8.26 -29.55
C ILE A 253 -9.16 -8.99 -30.53
N ARG A 254 -8.95 -8.77 -31.83
CA ARG A 254 -9.60 -9.56 -32.88
C ARG A 254 -8.59 -10.24 -33.78
N LEU A 255 -8.92 -11.45 -34.20
CA LEU A 255 -8.16 -12.26 -35.15
C LEU A 255 -9.06 -12.62 -36.32
N SER A 256 -8.63 -12.26 -37.53
CA SER A 256 -9.22 -12.77 -38.77
C SER A 256 -8.30 -13.80 -39.40
N GLY A 257 -8.80 -15.00 -39.72
CA GLY A 257 -7.98 -16.14 -40.11
C GLY A 257 -7.45 -16.93 -38.91
N ASP A 258 -6.34 -17.66 -39.09
CA ASP A 258 -5.84 -18.59 -38.08
C ASP A 258 -4.66 -18.04 -37.24
N LEU A 259 -4.26 -18.82 -36.22
CA LEU A 259 -3.16 -18.47 -35.33
C LEU A 259 -1.77 -18.60 -35.96
N THR A 260 -1.65 -18.96 -37.23
CA THR A 260 -0.38 -19.09 -37.96
C THR A 260 -0.16 -17.97 -38.98
N ASP A 261 -1.19 -17.50 -39.66
CA ASP A 261 -1.09 -16.48 -40.72
C ASP A 261 -2.15 -15.36 -40.65
N GLY A 262 -3.06 -15.44 -39.67
CA GLY A 262 -4.15 -14.48 -39.49
C GLY A 262 -3.70 -13.07 -39.12
N ARG A 263 -4.61 -12.12 -39.34
CA ARG A 263 -4.41 -10.69 -39.08
C ARG A 263 -4.97 -10.31 -37.72
N TRP A 264 -4.12 -9.72 -36.89
CA TRP A 264 -4.51 -9.12 -35.61
C TRP A 264 -4.97 -7.67 -35.77
N THR A 265 -6.04 -7.31 -35.05
CA THR A 265 -6.46 -5.92 -34.87
C THR A 265 -6.75 -5.65 -33.39
N PHE A 266 -6.45 -4.42 -32.95
CA PHE A 266 -6.49 -4.04 -31.55
C PHE A 266 -7.36 -2.80 -31.35
N GLY A 267 -8.26 -2.83 -30.37
CA GLY A 267 -9.03 -1.69 -29.88
C GLY A 267 -8.56 -1.28 -28.49
N PHE A 268 -8.55 0.02 -28.22
CA PHE A 268 -7.96 0.58 -27.00
C PHE A 268 -8.93 1.44 -26.17
N ASP A 269 -10.23 1.44 -26.47
CA ASP A 269 -11.21 2.32 -25.79
C ASP A 269 -11.26 2.10 -24.27
N ALA A 270 -11.21 0.84 -23.81
CA ALA A 270 -11.18 0.52 -22.39
C ALA A 270 -9.83 0.91 -21.75
N LEU A 271 -8.73 0.77 -22.49
CA LEU A 271 -7.42 1.26 -22.07
C LEU A 271 -7.42 2.79 -21.94
N ASP A 272 -8.03 3.52 -22.87
CA ASP A 272 -8.13 4.99 -22.80
C ASP A 272 -8.85 5.44 -21.52
N ARG A 273 -9.99 4.81 -21.21
CA ARG A 273 -10.71 5.08 -19.96
C ARG A 273 -9.86 4.74 -18.74
N TRP A 274 -9.14 3.62 -18.76
CA TRP A 274 -8.24 3.23 -17.67
C TRP A 274 -7.18 4.30 -17.40
N LEU A 275 -6.51 4.78 -18.44
CA LEU A 275 -5.46 5.79 -18.34
C LEU A 275 -6.02 7.12 -17.84
N GLU A 276 -7.23 7.50 -18.22
CA GLU A 276 -7.93 8.67 -17.69
C GLU A 276 -8.19 8.57 -16.19
N GLU A 277 -8.65 7.41 -15.71
CA GLU A 277 -8.89 7.19 -14.28
C GLU A 277 -7.58 7.18 -13.48
N CYS A 278 -6.52 6.57 -14.03
CA CYS A 278 -5.19 6.61 -13.41
C CYS A 278 -4.65 8.05 -13.31
N ALA A 279 -4.75 8.84 -14.38
CA ALA A 279 -4.32 10.23 -14.39
C ALA A 279 -5.13 11.09 -13.41
N ARG A 280 -6.44 10.86 -13.33
CA ARG A 280 -7.34 11.55 -12.38
C ARG A 280 -7.00 11.23 -10.93
N ALA A 281 -6.55 10.01 -10.65
CA ALA A 281 -6.07 9.60 -9.34
C ALA A 281 -4.62 10.06 -9.04
N GLY A 282 -3.96 10.76 -9.97
CA GLY A 282 -2.64 11.36 -9.78
C GLY A 282 -1.46 10.46 -10.14
N PHE A 283 -1.69 9.29 -10.74
CA PHE A 283 -0.60 8.42 -11.21
C PHE A 283 0.08 9.00 -12.44
N THR A 284 1.37 8.67 -12.62
CA THR A 284 2.17 9.07 -13.78
C THR A 284 2.93 7.90 -14.41
N SER A 285 2.74 6.69 -13.87
CA SER A 285 3.37 5.45 -14.30
C SER A 285 2.36 4.31 -14.27
N ILE A 286 2.57 3.32 -15.12
CA ILE A 286 1.82 2.07 -15.17
C ILE A 286 2.76 0.88 -15.25
N GLU A 287 2.31 -0.26 -14.73
CA GLU A 287 2.95 -1.56 -14.93
C GLU A 287 2.14 -2.38 -15.94
N ILE A 288 2.83 -2.96 -16.92
CA ILE A 288 2.24 -3.90 -17.87
C ILE A 288 2.33 -5.31 -17.28
N PRO A 289 1.25 -6.10 -17.25
CA PRO A 289 1.27 -7.44 -16.69
C PRO A 289 2.37 -8.29 -17.31
N PRO A 290 2.86 -9.32 -16.59
CA PRO A 290 3.83 -10.25 -17.15
C PRO A 290 3.41 -10.74 -18.54
N LEU A 291 4.34 -10.66 -19.48
CA LEU A 291 4.17 -11.14 -20.85
C LEU A 291 4.03 -12.66 -20.89
N PHE A 292 4.51 -13.38 -19.88
CA PHE A 292 4.46 -14.83 -19.79
C PHE A 292 3.94 -15.27 -18.41
N SER A 293 3.60 -16.55 -18.28
CA SER A 293 3.14 -17.13 -17.03
C SER A 293 4.14 -16.90 -15.89
N GLN A 294 3.64 -16.78 -14.66
CA GLN A 294 4.48 -16.78 -13.46
C GLN A 294 5.35 -18.04 -13.35
N TRP A 295 6.40 -17.94 -12.53
CA TRP A 295 7.34 -19.00 -12.17
C TRP A 295 8.14 -19.57 -13.34
N GLY A 296 8.70 -18.67 -14.15
CA GLY A 296 9.69 -19.06 -15.15
C GLY A 296 9.23 -19.03 -16.61
N ALA A 297 8.22 -18.22 -16.92
CA ALA A 297 7.80 -17.93 -18.29
C ALA A 297 7.54 -19.19 -19.14
N ARG A 298 6.90 -20.24 -18.59
CA ARG A 298 6.75 -21.53 -19.28
C ARG A 298 5.64 -21.53 -20.33
N ALA A 299 4.60 -20.72 -20.13
CA ALA A 299 3.44 -20.65 -20.99
C ALA A 299 3.03 -19.20 -21.26
N ALA A 300 2.15 -19.01 -22.24
CA ALA A 300 1.47 -17.75 -22.45
C ALA A 300 0.45 -17.47 -21.32
N PRO A 301 0.20 -16.20 -20.98
CA PRO A 301 -0.92 -15.81 -20.12
C PRO A 301 -2.25 -16.04 -20.86
N SER A 302 -3.36 -16.00 -20.11
CA SER A 302 -4.69 -16.08 -20.70
C SER A 302 -4.97 -14.86 -21.58
N ILE A 303 -5.14 -15.07 -22.89
CA ILE A 303 -5.52 -14.04 -23.86
C ILE A 303 -6.83 -14.44 -24.54
N THR A 304 -7.81 -13.55 -24.51
CA THR A 304 -9.10 -13.75 -25.20
C THR A 304 -9.14 -12.89 -26.45
N ALA A 305 -9.63 -13.45 -27.55
CA ALA A 305 -9.83 -12.72 -28.80
C ALA A 305 -11.18 -13.05 -29.44
N VAL A 306 -11.73 -12.09 -30.18
CA VAL A 306 -12.84 -12.34 -31.10
C VAL A 306 -12.27 -12.91 -32.39
N THR A 307 -12.62 -14.16 -32.69
CA THR A 307 -12.23 -14.86 -33.91
C THR A 307 -13.41 -14.96 -34.87
N ASP A 308 -13.19 -15.48 -36.08
CA ASP A 308 -14.27 -15.70 -37.07
C ASP A 308 -15.40 -16.61 -36.53
N ASP A 309 -15.06 -17.50 -35.58
CA ASP A 309 -16.01 -18.39 -34.88
C ASP A 309 -16.58 -17.77 -33.57
N GLY A 310 -16.25 -16.52 -33.27
CA GLY A 310 -16.66 -15.80 -32.06
C GLY A 310 -15.57 -15.68 -30.99
N PRO A 311 -15.91 -15.14 -29.81
CA PRO A 311 -14.96 -14.93 -28.71
C PRO A 311 -14.45 -16.24 -28.13
N ARG A 312 -13.12 -16.39 -28.02
CA ARG A 312 -12.48 -17.53 -27.35
C ARG A 312 -11.13 -17.17 -26.74
N GLU A 313 -10.70 -17.98 -25.79
CA GLU A 313 -9.33 -17.97 -25.29
C GLU A 313 -8.41 -18.53 -26.40
N VAL A 314 -7.47 -17.71 -26.87
CA VAL A 314 -6.54 -18.07 -27.96
C VAL A 314 -5.15 -18.42 -27.45
N PHE A 315 -4.79 -17.96 -26.26
CA PHE A 315 -3.55 -18.31 -25.55
C PHE A 315 -3.83 -18.50 -24.06
N GLY A 316 -3.03 -19.33 -23.41
CA GLY A 316 -3.10 -19.64 -21.98
C GLY A 316 -2.09 -20.74 -21.63
N TRP A 317 -2.30 -21.42 -20.50
CA TRP A 317 -1.41 -22.49 -20.00
C TRP A 317 -1.09 -23.61 -21.00
N HIS A 318 -1.96 -23.82 -21.98
CA HIS A 318 -1.82 -24.84 -23.01
C HIS A 318 -0.87 -24.44 -24.16
N VAL A 319 -0.42 -23.17 -24.19
CA VAL A 319 0.50 -22.65 -25.21
C VAL A 319 1.86 -22.36 -24.57
N PRO A 320 2.94 -23.05 -24.98
CA PRO A 320 4.28 -22.77 -24.49
C PRO A 320 4.72 -21.33 -24.79
N SER A 321 5.58 -20.76 -23.95
CA SER A 321 6.11 -19.40 -24.15
C SER A 321 6.91 -19.23 -25.44
N THR A 322 7.49 -20.32 -25.96
CA THR A 322 8.26 -20.34 -27.20
C THR A 322 7.41 -20.63 -28.43
N ASP A 323 6.08 -20.68 -28.30
CA ASP A 323 5.20 -20.95 -29.44
C ASP A 323 5.32 -19.83 -30.50
N PRO A 324 5.59 -20.17 -31.78
CA PRO A 324 5.71 -19.17 -32.84
C PRO A 324 4.44 -18.34 -33.05
N ALA A 325 3.26 -18.92 -32.82
CA ALA A 325 1.99 -18.20 -32.90
C ALA A 325 1.89 -17.12 -31.83
N TYR A 326 2.32 -17.44 -30.61
CA TYR A 326 2.33 -16.48 -29.51
C TYR A 326 3.36 -15.36 -29.73
N THR A 327 4.56 -15.73 -30.20
CA THR A 327 5.59 -14.75 -30.57
C THR A 327 5.08 -13.79 -31.66
N ARG A 328 4.42 -14.30 -32.70
CA ARG A 328 3.85 -13.47 -33.77
C ARG A 328 2.75 -12.54 -33.25
N PHE A 329 1.93 -13.01 -32.32
CA PHE A 329 0.93 -12.18 -31.64
C PHE A 329 1.59 -11.02 -30.87
N LEU A 330 2.63 -11.29 -30.08
CA LEU A 330 3.38 -10.25 -29.36
C LEU A 330 4.04 -9.24 -30.31
N THR A 331 4.61 -9.71 -31.44
CA THR A 331 5.17 -8.85 -32.50
C THR A 331 4.13 -7.90 -33.10
N ALA A 332 2.85 -8.30 -33.14
CA ALA A 332 1.77 -7.42 -33.57
C ALA A 332 1.29 -6.48 -32.44
N LEU A 333 1.12 -7.02 -31.22
CA LEU A 333 0.50 -6.32 -30.10
C LEU A 333 1.42 -5.24 -29.50
N LEU A 334 2.67 -5.58 -29.16
CA LEU A 334 3.53 -4.72 -28.35
C LEU A 334 3.82 -3.38 -29.05
N PRO A 335 4.17 -3.33 -30.35
CA PRO A 335 4.34 -2.05 -31.04
C PRO A 335 3.05 -1.22 -31.11
N ALA A 336 1.89 -1.87 -31.25
CA ALA A 336 0.60 -1.19 -31.28
C ALA A 336 0.27 -0.55 -29.92
N VAL A 337 0.45 -1.29 -28.83
CA VAL A 337 0.27 -0.78 -27.46
C VAL A 337 1.22 0.37 -27.18
N ARG A 338 2.52 0.24 -27.48
CA ARG A 338 3.52 1.29 -27.25
C ARG A 338 3.20 2.57 -28.04
N THR A 339 2.84 2.41 -29.31
CA THR A 339 2.39 3.53 -30.15
C THR A 339 1.13 4.20 -29.58
N HIS A 340 0.20 3.42 -29.05
CA HIS A 340 -1.01 3.94 -28.46
C HIS A 340 -0.72 4.70 -27.16
N LEU A 341 0.03 4.11 -26.23
CA LEU A 341 0.40 4.70 -24.94
C LEU A 341 1.16 6.02 -25.14
N SER A 342 2.17 6.06 -26.02
CA SER A 342 2.94 7.27 -26.32
C SER A 342 2.10 8.41 -26.90
N ARG A 343 1.02 8.11 -27.61
CA ARG A 343 0.07 9.10 -28.15
C ARG A 343 -0.96 9.54 -27.11
N ARG A 344 -1.55 8.58 -26.39
CA ARG A 344 -2.67 8.83 -25.48
C ARG A 344 -2.25 9.50 -24.19
N TRP A 345 -1.10 9.11 -23.65
CA TRP A 345 -0.57 9.66 -22.41
C TRP A 345 0.93 9.95 -22.52
N PRO A 346 1.31 11.02 -23.26
CA PRO A 346 2.71 11.36 -23.46
C PRO A 346 3.43 11.65 -22.12
N GLY A 347 4.61 11.05 -21.94
CA GLY A 347 5.42 11.21 -20.73
C GLY A 347 5.13 10.20 -19.61
N THR A 348 4.14 9.33 -19.78
CA THR A 348 3.90 8.21 -18.87
C THR A 348 5.03 7.20 -18.94
N THR A 349 5.47 6.73 -17.78
CA THR A 349 6.41 5.61 -17.69
C THR A 349 5.63 4.30 -17.74
N ALA A 350 5.98 3.39 -18.64
CA ALA A 350 5.48 2.02 -18.65
C ALA A 350 6.60 1.08 -18.19
N LEU A 351 6.31 0.28 -17.18
CA LEU A 351 7.20 -0.76 -16.67
C LEU A 351 6.74 -2.10 -17.20
N TRP A 352 7.67 -2.88 -17.74
CA TRP A 352 7.37 -4.13 -18.42
C TRP A 352 7.89 -5.32 -17.62
N HIS A 353 7.15 -6.41 -17.66
CA HIS A 353 7.46 -7.63 -16.91
C HIS A 353 7.52 -8.80 -17.87
N VAL A 354 8.57 -9.63 -17.82
CA VAL A 354 8.61 -10.88 -18.60
C VAL A 354 7.85 -11.95 -17.84
N SER A 355 8.16 -12.16 -16.56
CA SER A 355 7.57 -13.20 -15.72
C SER A 355 7.83 -12.92 -14.24
N ASP A 356 6.88 -13.31 -13.40
CA ASP A 356 6.99 -13.18 -11.95
C ASP A 356 7.74 -14.38 -11.33
N GLU A 357 8.76 -14.10 -10.51
CA GLU A 357 9.55 -15.07 -9.74
C GLU A 357 10.09 -16.30 -10.51
N PRO A 358 10.86 -16.13 -11.62
CA PRO A 358 11.59 -17.24 -12.23
C PRO A 358 12.71 -17.76 -11.31
N GLY A 359 12.75 -19.08 -11.11
CA GLY A 359 13.85 -19.76 -10.41
C GLY A 359 14.98 -20.22 -11.34
N PRO A 360 16.10 -20.73 -10.79
CA PRO A 360 17.26 -21.21 -11.57
C PRO A 360 16.89 -22.28 -12.60
N ASP A 361 15.97 -23.18 -12.25
CA ASP A 361 15.48 -24.26 -13.11
C ASP A 361 14.71 -23.74 -14.35
N SER A 362 14.34 -22.47 -14.36
CA SER A 362 13.62 -21.82 -15.46
C SER A 362 14.45 -20.77 -16.19
N LEU A 363 15.76 -20.66 -15.91
CA LEU A 363 16.65 -19.67 -16.52
C LEU A 363 16.64 -19.74 -18.06
N ASP A 364 16.72 -20.93 -18.64
CA ASP A 364 16.75 -21.10 -20.10
C ASP A 364 15.41 -20.72 -20.74
N THR A 365 14.30 -21.11 -20.12
CA THR A 365 12.95 -20.75 -20.59
C THR A 365 12.72 -19.24 -20.48
N TYR A 366 13.12 -18.63 -19.37
CA TYR A 366 13.07 -17.19 -19.19
C TYR A 366 13.94 -16.46 -20.22
N ARG A 367 15.17 -16.94 -20.47
CA ARG A 367 16.07 -16.37 -21.48
C ARG A 367 15.42 -16.42 -22.86
N ALA A 368 14.83 -17.56 -23.25
CA ALA A 368 14.12 -17.69 -24.52
C ALA A 368 12.96 -16.69 -24.63
N ALA A 369 12.14 -16.57 -23.57
CA ALA A 369 11.02 -15.63 -23.50
C ALA A 369 11.49 -14.17 -23.62
N ARG A 370 12.53 -13.77 -22.87
CA ARG A 370 13.10 -12.41 -22.94
C ARG A 370 13.66 -12.13 -24.33
N LEU A 371 14.36 -13.07 -24.95
CA LEU A 371 14.93 -12.89 -26.29
C LEU A 371 13.84 -12.72 -27.36
N ALA A 372 12.70 -13.41 -27.23
CA ALA A 372 11.59 -13.30 -28.17
C ALA A 372 10.96 -11.88 -28.20
N VAL A 373 11.09 -11.11 -27.11
CA VAL A 373 10.49 -9.77 -26.98
C VAL A 373 11.51 -8.65 -26.85
N ARG A 374 12.82 -8.95 -26.84
CA ARG A 374 13.88 -7.98 -26.57
C ARG A 374 13.81 -6.77 -27.50
N ASP A 375 13.73 -7.01 -28.80
CA ASP A 375 13.66 -5.93 -29.80
C ASP A 375 12.33 -5.16 -29.73
N LEU A 376 11.25 -5.83 -29.30
CA LEU A 376 9.93 -5.22 -29.13
C LEU A 376 9.85 -4.29 -27.93
N LEU A 377 10.76 -4.47 -26.96
CA LEU A 377 10.88 -3.68 -25.73
C LEU A 377 12.13 -2.79 -25.73
N ASP A 378 12.77 -2.56 -26.88
CA ASP A 378 13.93 -1.68 -26.94
C ASP A 378 13.59 -0.26 -26.45
N GLY A 379 14.44 0.27 -25.57
CA GLY A 379 14.23 1.53 -24.86
C GLY A 379 13.23 1.50 -23.70
N GLU A 380 12.55 0.39 -23.45
CA GLU A 380 11.65 0.21 -22.30
C GLU A 380 12.42 -0.35 -21.09
N ARG A 381 11.86 -0.20 -19.89
CA ARG A 381 12.42 -0.79 -18.66
C ARG A 381 11.73 -2.10 -18.34
N VAL A 382 12.50 -3.18 -18.27
CA VAL A 382 12.02 -4.47 -17.77
C VAL A 382 12.38 -4.65 -16.31
N VAL A 383 11.36 -4.87 -15.50
CA VAL A 383 11.42 -5.00 -14.05
C VAL A 383 10.77 -6.34 -13.70
N ASP A 384 11.43 -7.23 -12.96
CA ASP A 384 10.83 -8.51 -12.57
C ASP A 384 11.28 -8.92 -11.16
N ALA A 385 10.40 -9.63 -10.45
CA ALA A 385 10.72 -10.21 -9.15
C ALA A 385 11.65 -11.41 -9.32
N LEU A 386 12.80 -11.40 -8.64
CA LEU A 386 13.88 -12.35 -8.85
C LEU A 386 14.54 -12.73 -7.52
N SER A 387 14.80 -14.02 -7.33
CA SER A 387 15.55 -14.54 -6.18
C SER A 387 17.05 -14.74 -6.46
N HIS A 388 17.51 -14.56 -7.70
CA HIS A 388 18.89 -14.86 -8.11
C HIS A 388 19.49 -13.76 -9.00
N ARG A 389 20.73 -13.34 -8.67
CA ARG A 389 21.47 -12.29 -9.40
C ARG A 389 21.82 -12.66 -10.83
N THR A 390 21.84 -13.95 -11.18
CA THR A 390 22.21 -14.43 -12.53
C THR A 390 21.39 -13.77 -13.64
N PHE A 391 20.08 -13.58 -13.44
CA PHE A 391 19.20 -12.91 -14.42
C PHE A 391 19.61 -11.48 -14.72
N LEU A 392 20.06 -10.74 -13.69
CA LEU A 392 20.58 -9.40 -13.82
C LEU A 392 21.96 -9.40 -14.49
N THR A 393 22.88 -10.25 -14.02
CA THR A 393 24.26 -10.29 -14.55
C THR A 393 24.35 -10.75 -16.01
N GLU A 394 23.36 -11.52 -16.49
CA GLU A 394 23.24 -11.91 -17.91
C GLU A 394 22.50 -10.86 -18.78
N GLY A 395 22.06 -9.74 -18.19
CA GLY A 395 21.32 -8.70 -18.92
C GLY A 395 19.94 -9.16 -19.41
N LEU A 396 19.28 -10.05 -18.68
CA LEU A 396 17.92 -10.51 -18.99
C LEU A 396 16.84 -9.60 -18.39
N VAL A 397 17.20 -8.81 -17.38
CA VAL A 397 16.33 -7.84 -16.68
C VAL A 397 17.11 -6.56 -16.44
N ASP A 398 16.43 -5.41 -16.52
CA ASP A 398 17.05 -4.09 -16.33
C ASP A 398 17.05 -3.66 -14.86
N THR A 399 16.06 -4.12 -14.08
CA THR A 399 15.92 -3.86 -12.65
C THR A 399 15.34 -5.09 -11.95
N ALA A 400 16.09 -5.69 -11.03
CA ALA A 400 15.60 -6.80 -10.22
C ALA A 400 14.75 -6.27 -9.05
N VAL A 401 13.61 -6.90 -8.79
CA VAL A 401 12.81 -6.71 -7.57
C VAL A 401 13.15 -7.86 -6.62
N VAL A 402 13.78 -7.57 -5.50
CA VAL A 402 14.45 -8.58 -4.67
C VAL A 402 13.82 -8.65 -3.28
N ALA A 403 13.66 -9.87 -2.78
CA ALA A 403 13.11 -10.12 -1.45
C ALA A 403 14.00 -9.48 -0.38
N THR A 404 13.39 -8.81 0.62
CA THR A 404 14.14 -8.04 1.64
C THR A 404 15.11 -8.87 2.47
N ASP A 405 14.89 -10.17 2.60
CA ASP A 405 15.76 -11.13 3.29
C ASP A 405 16.93 -11.65 2.41
N ALA A 406 16.91 -11.42 1.10
CA ALA A 406 17.94 -11.81 0.15
C ALA A 406 18.65 -10.61 -0.52
N ILE A 407 18.19 -9.38 -0.27
CA ILE A 407 18.62 -8.18 -1.01
C ILE A 407 20.05 -7.75 -0.73
N ALA A 408 20.64 -8.14 0.40
CA ALA A 408 21.99 -7.71 0.81
C ALA A 408 23.05 -8.00 -0.27
N GLU A 409 22.99 -9.16 -0.91
CA GLU A 409 23.96 -9.54 -1.96
C GLU A 409 23.90 -8.58 -3.17
N PHE A 410 22.72 -8.09 -3.52
CA PHE A 410 22.54 -7.15 -4.62
C PHE A 410 23.02 -5.74 -4.24
N LEU A 411 22.74 -5.31 -3.01
CA LEU A 411 23.20 -4.02 -2.49
C LEU A 411 24.73 -3.95 -2.42
N ASP A 412 25.38 -5.00 -1.92
CA ASP A 412 26.84 -5.08 -1.82
C ASP A 412 27.52 -5.01 -3.18
N ALA A 413 26.85 -5.47 -4.22
CA ALA A 413 27.32 -5.39 -5.60
C ALA A 413 27.05 -4.05 -6.29
N GLY A 414 26.28 -3.15 -5.66
CA GLY A 414 25.87 -1.87 -6.25
C GLY A 414 24.80 -2.02 -7.34
N ASP A 415 24.03 -3.12 -7.31
CA ASP A 415 22.99 -3.39 -8.30
C ASP A 415 21.79 -2.43 -8.12
N PRO A 416 21.20 -1.88 -9.21
CA PRO A 416 20.03 -1.03 -9.13
C PRO A 416 18.76 -1.87 -8.91
N VAL A 417 18.42 -2.12 -7.65
CA VAL A 417 17.31 -3.00 -7.27
C VAL A 417 16.08 -2.26 -6.75
N TRP A 418 14.94 -2.93 -6.84
CA TRP A 418 13.78 -2.68 -5.99
C TRP A 418 13.75 -3.72 -4.87
N ALA A 419 13.08 -3.39 -3.77
CA ALA A 419 12.80 -4.33 -2.70
C ALA A 419 11.34 -4.83 -2.78
N TYR A 420 11.09 -6.06 -2.35
CA TYR A 420 9.74 -6.53 -2.03
C TYR A 420 9.74 -7.44 -0.81
N TYR A 421 8.57 -7.61 -0.22
CA TYR A 421 8.31 -8.70 0.71
C TYR A 421 6.96 -9.34 0.36
N CYS A 422 6.79 -10.61 0.72
CA CYS A 422 5.54 -11.35 0.62
C CYS A 422 5.36 -12.24 1.87
N ASN A 423 4.56 -13.30 1.77
CA ASN A 423 4.36 -14.26 2.85
C ASN A 423 5.68 -14.86 3.41
N ALA A 424 6.72 -15.01 2.60
CA ALA A 424 7.97 -15.68 3.00
C ALA A 424 8.89 -14.82 3.88
N GLN A 425 8.77 -13.49 3.83
CA GLN A 425 9.57 -12.55 4.61
C GLN A 425 8.97 -12.36 6.01
N ASP A 426 8.85 -13.47 6.75
CA ASP A 426 8.14 -13.54 8.02
C ASP A 426 9.04 -13.29 9.24
N ARG A 427 10.36 -13.36 9.06
CA ARG A 427 11.34 -13.27 10.13
C ARG A 427 12.42 -12.21 9.89
N ALA A 428 12.81 -11.54 10.97
CA ALA A 428 13.80 -10.48 11.12
C ALA A 428 13.52 -9.19 10.31
N VAL A 429 12.87 -9.29 9.16
CA VAL A 429 12.61 -8.19 8.24
C VAL A 429 11.26 -7.51 8.49
N ALA A 430 11.11 -6.32 7.90
CA ALA A 430 9.83 -5.63 7.81
C ALA A 430 8.83 -6.40 6.94
N ASN A 431 7.56 -6.37 7.33
CA ASN A 431 6.44 -6.89 6.55
C ASN A 431 5.15 -6.19 7.02
N ARG A 432 3.98 -6.56 6.47
CA ARG A 432 2.68 -5.96 6.78
C ARG A 432 1.62 -6.96 7.25
N PHE A 433 2.04 -8.02 7.94
CA PHE A 433 1.09 -8.97 8.51
C PHE A 433 0.29 -8.34 9.66
N ILE A 434 -0.99 -8.71 9.78
CA ILE A 434 -1.90 -8.20 10.81
C ILE A 434 -1.36 -8.49 12.21
N ALA A 435 -0.68 -9.61 12.41
CA ALA A 435 -0.15 -10.01 13.71
C ALA A 435 1.17 -9.32 14.12
N GLN A 436 1.89 -8.70 13.18
CA GLN A 436 3.16 -8.02 13.46
C GLN A 436 2.94 -6.63 14.06
N SER A 437 3.96 -6.07 14.71
CA SER A 437 3.95 -4.68 15.19
C SER A 437 3.69 -3.70 14.02
N ALA A 438 3.05 -2.56 14.29
CA ALA A 438 2.92 -1.51 13.27
C ALA A 438 4.27 -0.85 12.92
N VAL A 439 5.26 -0.92 13.83
CA VAL A 439 6.62 -0.45 13.57
C VAL A 439 7.24 -1.20 12.39
N ARG A 440 7.06 -2.53 12.31
CA ARG A 440 7.48 -3.33 11.16
C ARG A 440 6.88 -2.87 9.84
N HIS A 441 5.68 -2.28 9.87
CA HIS A 441 4.99 -1.83 8.66
C HIS A 441 5.52 -0.46 8.24
N ARG A 442 5.89 0.40 9.20
CA ARG A 442 6.35 1.77 8.96
C ARG A 442 7.85 1.89 8.69
N VAL A 443 8.67 1.01 9.26
CA VAL A 443 10.13 1.07 9.16
C VAL A 443 10.64 0.92 7.73
N ILE A 444 9.86 0.24 6.87
CA ILE A 444 10.21 0.02 5.46
C ILE A 444 10.55 1.33 4.75
N GLY A 445 9.84 2.43 5.02
CA GLY A 445 10.12 3.73 4.40
C GLY A 445 11.57 4.22 4.63
N ARG A 446 12.09 4.01 5.84
CA ARG A 446 13.47 4.36 6.22
C ARG A 446 14.47 3.39 5.64
N GLN A 447 14.17 2.10 5.69
CA GLN A 447 15.04 1.06 5.13
C GLN A 447 15.27 1.28 3.62
N LEU A 448 14.19 1.55 2.88
CA LEU A 448 14.28 1.87 1.45
C LEU A 448 15.13 3.12 1.20
N PHE A 449 14.96 4.16 2.01
CA PHE A 449 15.75 5.39 1.89
C PHE A 449 17.23 5.14 2.14
N VAL A 450 17.59 4.49 3.26
CA VAL A 450 18.99 4.25 3.66
C VAL A 450 19.69 3.28 2.71
N ALA A 451 19.01 2.23 2.27
CA ALA A 451 19.54 1.25 1.31
C ALA A 451 19.68 1.77 -0.12
N ASP A 452 19.19 2.98 -0.43
CA ASP A 452 19.24 3.61 -1.76
C ASP A 452 18.59 2.78 -2.88
N VAL A 453 17.55 2.02 -2.55
CA VAL A 453 16.84 1.21 -3.56
C VAL A 453 16.00 2.08 -4.49
N ARG A 454 15.72 1.60 -5.70
CA ARG A 454 15.01 2.34 -6.75
C ARG A 454 13.49 2.19 -6.69
N GLY A 455 12.99 1.27 -5.87
CA GLY A 455 11.57 1.04 -5.75
C GLY A 455 11.19 -0.02 -4.72
N PHE A 456 9.89 -0.15 -4.51
CA PHE A 456 9.27 -1.12 -3.62
C PHE A 456 8.06 -1.76 -4.28
N LEU A 457 7.88 -3.06 -4.10
CA LEU A 457 6.73 -3.80 -4.63
C LEU A 457 6.04 -4.60 -3.53
N HIS A 458 4.71 -4.67 -3.62
CA HIS A 458 3.95 -5.74 -2.98
C HIS A 458 2.79 -6.20 -3.86
N TRP A 459 2.64 -7.52 -3.94
CA TRP A 459 1.66 -8.19 -4.78
C TRP A 459 0.18 -8.03 -4.36
N GLY A 460 -0.11 -7.54 -3.15
CA GLY A 460 -1.43 -7.72 -2.52
C GLY A 460 -2.13 -6.44 -2.11
N PHE A 461 -2.65 -5.60 -3.01
CA PHE A 461 -3.49 -4.48 -2.56
C PHE A 461 -4.85 -5.00 -2.05
N ASN A 462 -5.52 -5.80 -2.88
CA ASN A 462 -6.86 -6.34 -2.66
C ASN A 462 -7.02 -7.78 -3.21
N PHE A 463 -6.00 -8.62 -3.14
CA PHE A 463 -6.11 -10.01 -3.60
C PHE A 463 -7.04 -10.79 -2.66
N TRP A 464 -8.28 -11.02 -3.10
CA TRP A 464 -9.33 -11.65 -2.29
C TRP A 464 -9.64 -13.07 -2.78
N ASN A 465 -8.57 -13.83 -3.05
CA ASN A 465 -8.65 -15.24 -3.39
C ASN A 465 -7.85 -16.08 -2.38
N THR A 466 -8.11 -17.39 -2.40
CA THR A 466 -7.22 -18.39 -1.82
C THR A 466 -5.95 -18.51 -2.66
N GLN A 467 -4.89 -19.09 -2.08
CA GLN A 467 -3.64 -19.35 -2.79
C GLN A 467 -3.89 -20.06 -4.13
N LEU A 468 -3.20 -19.60 -5.16
CA LEU A 468 -3.32 -20.03 -6.55
C LEU A 468 -4.68 -19.71 -7.19
N SER A 469 -5.41 -18.76 -6.62
CA SER A 469 -6.73 -18.33 -7.08
C SER A 469 -7.73 -19.49 -7.25
N ARG A 470 -7.69 -20.48 -6.34
CA ARG A 470 -8.56 -21.67 -6.41
C ARG A 470 -10.03 -21.38 -6.06
N ALA A 471 -10.26 -20.33 -5.28
CA ALA A 471 -11.58 -19.85 -4.87
C ALA A 471 -11.46 -18.39 -4.40
N THR A 472 -12.56 -17.65 -4.44
CA THR A 472 -12.68 -16.33 -3.81
C THR A 472 -12.83 -16.46 -2.30
N VAL A 473 -12.43 -15.44 -1.54
CA VAL A 473 -12.63 -15.36 -0.08
C VAL A 473 -13.43 -14.12 0.30
N ASP A 474 -14.07 -14.15 1.48
CA ASP A 474 -14.59 -12.94 2.12
C ASP A 474 -13.50 -12.36 3.04
N PRO A 475 -12.90 -11.21 2.72
CA PRO A 475 -11.80 -10.63 3.49
C PRO A 475 -12.14 -10.32 4.95
N PHE A 476 -13.41 -10.12 5.29
CA PHE A 476 -13.85 -9.91 6.68
C PHE A 476 -13.91 -11.22 7.50
N ARG A 477 -13.83 -12.38 6.85
CA ARG A 477 -13.93 -13.70 7.47
C ARG A 477 -12.68 -14.56 7.30
N ASP A 478 -11.91 -14.32 6.25
CA ASP A 478 -10.66 -15.01 5.97
C ASP A 478 -9.62 -13.99 5.50
N THR A 479 -8.62 -13.77 6.35
CA THR A 479 -7.50 -12.85 6.10
C THR A 479 -6.23 -13.54 5.61
N THR A 480 -6.31 -14.85 5.37
CA THR A 480 -5.17 -15.77 5.23
C THR A 480 -5.14 -16.52 3.89
N SER A 481 -6.01 -16.11 2.96
CA SER A 481 -6.14 -16.74 1.63
C SER A 481 -6.36 -18.25 1.72
N GLY A 482 -7.32 -18.67 2.55
CA GLY A 482 -7.63 -20.09 2.77
C GLY A 482 -6.67 -20.79 3.72
N GLY A 483 -5.97 -20.03 4.59
CA GLY A 483 -4.98 -20.55 5.54
C GLY A 483 -3.60 -20.81 4.93
N ALA A 484 -3.33 -20.31 3.72
CA ALA A 484 -2.06 -20.50 3.04
C ALA A 484 -1.00 -19.45 3.45
N PHE A 485 -1.43 -18.24 3.81
CA PHE A 485 -0.53 -17.11 4.09
C PHE A 485 -0.80 -16.51 5.47
N PRO A 486 0.19 -15.84 6.09
CA PRO A 486 -0.04 -15.05 7.28
C PRO A 486 -1.10 -13.97 7.02
N GLY A 487 -1.93 -13.71 8.04
CA GLY A 487 -3.02 -12.76 7.93
C GLY A 487 -2.58 -11.40 7.40
N GLY A 488 -3.15 -10.95 6.29
CA GLY A 488 -2.88 -9.64 5.70
C GLY A 488 -1.79 -9.56 4.63
N ASP A 489 -1.14 -10.66 4.24
CA ASP A 489 -0.19 -10.66 3.11
C ASP A 489 -0.88 -10.24 1.79
N ALA A 490 -2.00 -10.90 1.48
CA ALA A 490 -2.72 -10.78 0.22
C ALA A 490 -3.45 -9.43 0.01
N PHE A 491 -3.78 -8.70 1.08
CA PHE A 491 -4.52 -7.45 0.96
C PHE A 491 -4.31 -6.50 2.15
N VAL A 492 -4.46 -5.21 1.86
CA VAL A 492 -4.47 -4.10 2.84
C VAL A 492 -5.78 -3.30 2.82
N VAL A 493 -6.70 -3.63 1.91
CA VAL A 493 -8.06 -3.06 1.86
C VAL A 493 -9.12 -4.16 1.81
N TYR A 494 -10.28 -3.83 2.36
CA TYR A 494 -11.47 -4.67 2.44
C TYR A 494 -12.58 -4.14 1.51
N PRO A 495 -13.49 -5.00 1.05
CA PRO A 495 -14.59 -4.62 0.17
C PRO A 495 -15.71 -3.90 0.94
N GLY A 496 -15.78 -2.58 0.86
CA GLY A 496 -16.88 -1.81 1.44
C GLY A 496 -18.21 -2.06 0.73
N ALA A 497 -19.30 -2.08 1.49
CA ALA A 497 -20.64 -2.42 0.98
C ALA A 497 -21.18 -1.42 -0.07
N ASP A 498 -20.68 -0.18 -0.06
CA ASP A 498 -21.02 0.89 -1.00
C ASP A 498 -20.13 0.91 -2.26
N GLY A 499 -19.24 -0.07 -2.41
CA GLY A 499 -18.29 -0.13 -3.51
C GLY A 499 -17.03 0.73 -3.31
N ARG A 500 -16.84 1.34 -2.14
CA ARG A 500 -15.59 2.02 -1.76
C ARG A 500 -14.69 1.08 -0.95
N PRO A 501 -13.36 1.23 -1.00
CA PRO A 501 -12.46 0.45 -0.17
C PRO A 501 -12.63 0.81 1.31
N VAL A 502 -12.72 -0.19 2.17
CA VAL A 502 -12.51 -0.05 3.62
C VAL A 502 -11.03 -0.31 3.86
N GLU A 503 -10.27 0.74 4.14
CA GLU A 503 -8.82 0.62 4.34
C GLU A 503 -8.50 0.00 5.69
N SER A 504 -7.27 -0.48 5.85
CA SER A 504 -6.79 -1.04 7.12
C SER A 504 -5.90 -0.07 7.89
N VAL A 505 -5.69 -0.35 9.17
CA VAL A 505 -4.61 0.23 9.98
C VAL A 505 -3.28 0.11 9.23
N ARG A 506 -3.01 -1.04 8.62
CA ARG A 506 -1.77 -1.31 7.88
C ARG A 506 -1.62 -0.44 6.64
N HIS A 507 -2.72 -0.19 5.93
CA HIS A 507 -2.75 0.74 4.80
C HIS A 507 -2.34 2.15 5.24
N ARG A 508 -2.88 2.67 6.36
CA ARG A 508 -2.49 3.96 6.93
C ARG A 508 -1.03 3.99 7.37
N VAL A 509 -0.57 2.94 8.05
CA VAL A 509 0.81 2.86 8.53
C VAL A 509 1.81 2.76 7.37
N LEU A 510 1.47 2.07 6.28
CA LEU A 510 2.27 2.07 5.04
C LEU A 510 2.32 3.45 4.39
N ALA A 511 1.19 4.16 4.30
CA ALA A 511 1.17 5.53 3.81
C ALA A 511 2.10 6.45 4.64
N GLN A 512 2.11 6.27 5.97
CA GLN A 512 3.05 6.96 6.86
C GLN A 512 4.50 6.55 6.63
N ALA A 513 4.77 5.29 6.28
CA ALA A 513 6.11 4.82 5.91
C ALA A 513 6.66 5.61 4.71
N PHE A 514 5.83 5.80 3.68
CA PHE A 514 6.22 6.57 2.51
C PHE A 514 6.26 8.08 2.75
N ALA A 515 5.45 8.60 3.68
CA ALA A 515 5.60 9.96 4.16
C ALA A 515 6.95 10.16 4.89
N ASP A 516 7.36 9.19 5.73
CA ASP A 516 8.69 9.19 6.38
C ASP A 516 9.82 9.20 5.32
N HIS A 517 9.68 8.44 4.23
CA HIS A 517 10.63 8.46 3.12
C HIS A 517 10.69 9.83 2.43
N ARG A 518 9.54 10.43 2.12
CA ARG A 518 9.48 11.77 1.49
C ARG A 518 10.05 12.86 2.39
N ALA A 519 9.90 12.73 3.70
CA ALA A 519 10.53 13.63 4.66
C ALA A 519 12.07 13.49 4.62
N LEU A 520 12.60 12.27 4.60
CA LEU A 520 14.04 12.03 4.44
C LEU A 520 14.57 12.54 3.09
N GLN A 521 13.79 12.38 2.02
CA GLN A 521 14.07 12.96 0.71
C GLN A 521 14.18 14.49 0.78
N LEU A 522 13.22 15.16 1.42
CA LEU A 522 13.28 16.61 1.62
C LEU A 522 14.51 17.02 2.45
N LEU A 523 14.79 16.31 3.54
CA LEU A 523 15.96 16.58 4.38
C LEU A 523 17.27 16.42 3.59
N ARG A 524 17.39 15.37 2.78
CA ARG A 524 18.53 15.17 1.87
C ARG A 524 18.69 16.33 0.91
N ASP A 525 17.58 16.78 0.31
CA ASP A 525 17.61 17.84 -0.70
C ASP A 525 17.95 19.21 -0.10
N LEU A 526 17.58 19.44 1.18
CA LEU A 526 17.95 20.64 1.94
C LEU A 526 19.37 20.57 2.52
N THR A 527 19.92 19.38 2.69
CA THR A 527 21.24 19.16 3.32
C THR A 527 22.11 18.28 2.41
N ASP A 528 22.26 17.01 2.76
CA ASP A 528 22.91 15.97 1.98
C ASP A 528 22.44 14.57 2.44
N ARG A 529 22.69 13.54 1.63
CA ARG A 529 22.26 12.16 1.93
C ARG A 529 22.86 11.63 3.23
N ARG A 530 24.12 11.94 3.53
CA ARG A 530 24.79 11.45 4.74
C ARG A 530 24.14 12.06 5.98
N THR A 531 23.80 13.35 5.95
CA THR A 531 23.07 14.03 7.02
C THR A 531 21.69 13.44 7.23
N ALA A 532 20.92 13.20 6.16
CA ALA A 532 19.59 12.58 6.25
C ALA A 532 19.64 11.14 6.79
N CYS A 533 20.57 10.31 6.32
CA CYS A 533 20.74 8.93 6.83
C CYS A 533 21.14 8.91 8.31
N ALA A 534 22.08 9.77 8.72
CA ALA A 534 22.58 9.79 10.10
C ALA A 534 21.50 10.09 11.16
N VAL A 535 20.38 10.70 10.77
CA VAL A 535 19.24 10.96 11.68
C VAL A 535 18.46 9.69 12.01
N VAL A 536 18.39 8.74 11.07
CA VAL A 536 17.58 7.52 11.19
C VAL A 536 18.41 6.26 11.39
N ASP A 537 19.72 6.36 11.19
CA ASP A 537 20.70 5.29 11.26
C ASP A 537 21.96 5.78 11.99
N GLU A 538 21.80 6.16 13.26
CA GLU A 538 22.87 6.80 14.06
C GLU A 538 24.11 5.90 14.22
N ASP A 539 23.92 4.58 14.31
CA ASP A 539 25.01 3.62 14.48
C ASP A 539 25.47 2.97 13.16
N GLY A 540 24.86 3.33 12.03
CA GLY A 540 25.19 2.79 10.70
C GLY A 540 24.80 1.32 10.54
N THR A 541 23.78 0.86 11.25
CA THR A 541 23.38 -0.55 11.29
C THR A 541 21.96 -0.82 10.85
N LEU A 542 21.22 0.20 10.39
CA LEU A 542 19.89 0.05 9.82
C LEU A 542 19.96 -0.70 8.49
N THR A 543 19.52 -1.95 8.49
CA THR A 543 19.36 -2.79 7.31
C THR A 543 17.92 -3.32 7.25
N PHE A 544 17.59 -4.10 6.22
CA PHE A 544 16.26 -4.70 6.10
C PHE A 544 15.93 -5.66 7.26
N ASP A 545 16.93 -6.34 7.82
CA ASP A 545 16.83 -7.33 8.89
C ASP A 545 17.30 -6.82 10.27
N ARG A 546 17.85 -5.60 10.34
CA ARG A 546 18.29 -4.97 11.58
C ARG A 546 17.71 -3.57 11.73
N PHE A 547 16.76 -3.45 12.66
CA PHE A 547 16.11 -2.19 13.02
C PHE A 547 15.56 -2.26 14.44
N SER A 548 15.22 -1.10 14.99
CA SER A 548 14.52 -1.00 16.27
C SER A 548 13.02 -1.22 16.07
N ASP A 549 12.44 -2.16 16.83
CA ASP A 549 11.00 -2.41 16.87
C ASP A 549 10.29 -1.60 17.99
N ASP A 550 11.00 -0.63 18.60
CA ASP A 550 10.42 0.26 19.62
C ASP A 550 9.60 1.38 18.95
N PRO A 551 8.26 1.44 19.15
CA PRO A 551 7.42 2.49 18.58
C PRO A 551 7.82 3.89 19.05
N GLN A 552 8.31 4.03 20.28
CA GLN A 552 8.73 5.33 20.80
C GLN A 552 10.03 5.80 20.18
N HIS A 553 10.99 4.90 19.94
CA HIS A 553 12.15 5.20 19.13
C HIS A 553 11.75 5.63 17.72
N HIS A 554 10.85 4.90 17.04
CA HIS A 554 10.39 5.26 15.69
C HIS A 554 9.78 6.68 15.66
N LEU A 555 8.85 6.98 16.57
CA LEU A 555 8.19 8.29 16.63
C LEU A 555 9.16 9.42 16.98
N ARG A 556 10.08 9.22 17.93
CA ARG A 556 11.13 10.20 18.25
C ARG A 556 12.01 10.50 17.04
N THR A 557 12.47 9.47 16.33
CA THR A 557 13.29 9.63 15.13
C THR A 557 12.54 10.38 14.03
N ARG A 558 11.23 10.15 13.84
CA ARG A 558 10.45 10.91 12.85
C ARG A 558 10.38 12.38 13.23
N ARG A 559 10.09 12.71 14.50
CA ARG A 559 10.11 14.10 14.97
C ARG A 559 11.47 14.76 14.75
N LEU A 560 12.56 14.04 15.02
CA LEU A 560 13.89 14.57 14.77
C LEU A 560 14.12 14.90 13.29
N VAL A 561 13.62 14.07 12.36
CA VAL A 561 13.65 14.40 10.91
C VAL A 561 12.90 15.71 10.64
N ASP A 562 11.68 15.86 11.18
CA ASP A 562 10.86 17.06 10.99
C ASP A 562 11.54 18.32 11.56
N GLU A 563 12.12 18.22 12.76
CA GLU A 563 12.90 19.27 13.41
C GLU A 563 14.11 19.69 12.55
N ARG A 564 14.88 18.73 12.01
CA ARG A 564 16.02 19.03 11.12
C ARG A 564 15.59 19.67 9.82
N ILE A 565 14.44 19.31 9.26
CA ILE A 565 13.86 19.98 8.09
C ILE A 565 13.50 21.42 8.44
N ALA A 566 12.85 21.64 9.59
CA ALA A 566 12.47 22.98 10.05
C ALA A 566 13.70 23.87 10.30
N GLU A 567 14.76 23.33 10.92
CA GLU A 567 16.05 24.01 11.11
C GLU A 567 16.69 24.41 9.78
N ALA A 568 16.75 23.47 8.82
CA ALA A 568 17.32 23.73 7.50
C ALA A 568 16.53 24.82 6.75
N LEU A 569 15.20 24.78 6.78
CA LEU A 569 14.35 25.82 6.18
C LEU A 569 14.50 27.18 6.87
N GLY A 570 14.66 27.19 8.21
CA GLY A 570 14.91 28.42 8.98
C GLY A 570 16.27 29.04 8.71
N GLY A 571 17.31 28.22 8.51
CA GLY A 571 18.65 28.66 8.13
C GLY A 571 18.77 29.17 6.69
N HIS A 572 17.84 28.77 5.81
CA HIS A 572 17.83 29.18 4.40
C HIS A 572 16.95 30.40 4.09
N GLY A 573 16.21 30.94 5.07
CA GLY A 573 15.22 31.99 4.85
C GLY A 573 14.08 31.47 3.98
N LEU A 574 12.87 31.38 4.54
CA LEU A 574 11.68 30.96 3.80
C LEU A 574 11.58 31.78 2.49
N PRO A 575 11.68 31.15 1.28
CA PRO A 575 11.39 31.87 0.06
C PRO A 575 9.89 32.18 0.11
N HIS A 576 9.55 33.45 0.35
CA HIS A 576 8.21 33.95 0.11
C HIS A 576 7.83 33.62 -1.32
N GLY A 577 6.84 32.72 -1.47
CA GLY A 577 6.09 32.45 -2.69
C GLY A 577 6.91 32.34 -3.97
N GLN A 578 7.28 31.13 -4.38
CA GLN A 578 7.57 30.89 -5.79
C GLN A 578 6.71 29.79 -6.38
N ALA A 579 6.04 30.20 -7.46
CA ALA A 579 5.29 29.38 -8.38
C ALA A 579 6.13 28.22 -8.93
N ARG A 580 5.43 27.14 -9.28
CA ARG A 580 5.95 25.94 -9.94
C ARG A 580 7.08 26.25 -10.93
N PRO A 581 8.23 25.55 -10.88
CA PRO A 581 9.23 25.67 -11.92
C PRO A 581 8.72 25.01 -13.20
N SER A 582 8.59 25.79 -14.27
CA SER A 582 8.42 25.28 -15.63
C SER A 582 9.66 24.47 -16.01
N ARG A 583 9.49 23.18 -16.28
CA ARG A 583 10.56 22.32 -16.82
C ARG A 583 10.97 22.81 -18.21
N SER A 584 12.21 23.29 -18.32
CA SER A 584 12.93 23.42 -19.59
C SER A 584 13.67 22.09 -19.88
N PRO A 585 13.58 21.53 -21.10
CA PRO A 585 14.29 20.32 -21.46
C PRO A 585 15.79 20.62 -21.65
N ARG A 586 16.63 19.84 -20.98
CA ARG A 586 18.09 19.86 -21.16
C ARG A 586 18.44 19.55 -22.60
N THR A 587 19.12 20.49 -23.22
CA THR A 587 19.77 20.37 -24.51
C THR A 587 20.95 19.42 -24.46
N THR A 588 21.09 18.67 -25.53
CA THR A 588 22.19 17.80 -25.93
C THR A 588 23.56 18.48 -25.82
N CYS A 589 24.55 17.73 -25.33
CA CYS A 589 25.96 18.05 -25.54
C CYS A 589 26.55 16.99 -26.46
N ALA A 590 26.89 17.41 -27.68
CA ALA A 590 27.71 16.66 -28.62
C ALA A 590 29.13 17.23 -28.56
N ARG A 591 30.10 16.38 -28.20
CA ARG A 591 31.36 16.14 -28.91
C ARG A 591 32.14 15.03 -28.23
#